data_AF-A0A257RBL1-F1
#
_entry.id   AF-A0A257RBL1-F1
#
_cell.length_a   1.000
_cell.length_b   1.000
_cell.length_c   1.000
_cell.angle_alpha   90.00
_cell.angle_beta   90.00
_cell.angle_gamma   90.00
#
_symmetry.space_group_name_H-M   'P 1'
#
loop_
_entity.id
_entity.type
_entity.pdbx_description
1 polymer ?
#
loop_
_entity_poly.entity_id
_entity_poly.type
_entity_poly.pdbx_seq_one_letter_code
_entity_poly.pdbx_strand_id
1 'polypeptide(L)'
;TVGLGGFWTSYEQMSEASRAQVIGPVMNKLRAFLLRDFVRSVVGRPDSSFDMGQVLDGGICLVRVPKGILGEETARLLGSFVVAKVWQTATHRARLGQAARVDASLVVDEAQNFLHLPRSFDEMLAEARGYRLSMVLAHQHLGQLPKELRDAVSANARTKVWFSMSPEDAHALSRHVAPEVSEHDLSHLGAYTAAARLVVGGEETPAFTLRTRPAPPPQPGRADAVRAANRAAHHRPRPEGTKPLAGRTLPAGTRTATAKGESNDSAGTVTAIAAARAARAARQAESRAGAGDVEQGLHEGLHNGLRQGLHEGLRPGSEPSGPAEPPAHGAGEGSTAPADSRGRWV
;
A
#
# COMPACT_ATOMS: atom_id res chain seq x y z
N THR A 1 26.36 6.12 -10.14
CA THR A 1 25.50 5.73 -8.99
C THR A 1 24.26 6.61 -9.02
N VAL A 2 23.20 6.16 -9.69
CA VAL A 2 21.96 6.96 -9.82
C VAL A 2 21.18 6.79 -8.52
N GLY A 3 21.28 7.78 -7.64
CA GLY A 3 20.62 7.81 -6.35
C GLY A 3 20.26 9.23 -5.96
N LEU A 4 19.45 9.37 -4.91
CA LEU A 4 18.95 10.67 -4.44
C LEU A 4 20.05 11.66 -4.03
N GLY A 5 21.32 11.23 -3.91
CA GLY A 5 22.44 12.08 -3.50
C GLY A 5 22.65 13.29 -4.41
N GLY A 6 22.62 13.10 -5.74
CA GLY A 6 22.79 14.21 -6.69
C GLY A 6 21.66 15.25 -6.61
N PHE A 7 20.43 14.80 -6.31
CA PHE A 7 19.32 15.71 -6.04
C PHE A 7 19.58 16.55 -4.78
N TRP A 8 20.00 15.93 -3.66
CA TRP A 8 20.27 16.68 -2.42
C TRP A 8 21.43 17.64 -2.57
N THR A 9 22.51 17.22 -3.24
CA THR A 9 23.64 18.11 -3.53
C THR A 9 23.22 19.32 -4.37
N SER A 10 22.42 19.11 -5.42
CA SER A 10 21.89 20.21 -6.24
C SER A 10 20.93 21.11 -5.44
N TYR A 11 20.04 20.52 -4.64
CA TYR A 11 19.08 21.23 -3.81
C TYR A 11 19.77 22.08 -2.72
N GLU A 12 20.79 21.54 -2.06
CA GLU A 12 21.56 22.25 -1.01
C GLU A 12 22.34 23.44 -1.57
N GLN A 13 22.75 23.38 -2.84
CA GLN A 13 23.41 24.47 -3.54
C GLN A 13 22.46 25.59 -4.01
N MET A 14 21.14 25.37 -3.96
CA MET A 14 20.16 26.38 -4.36
C MET A 14 20.04 27.51 -3.31
N SER A 15 19.67 28.71 -3.78
CA SER A 15 19.26 29.80 -2.89
C SER A 15 18.08 29.38 -2.01
N GLU A 16 17.91 30.01 -0.85
CA GLU A 16 16.80 29.70 0.06
C GLU A 16 15.43 29.88 -0.61
N ALA A 17 15.27 30.94 -1.41
CA ALA A 17 14.05 31.20 -2.18
C ALA A 17 13.77 30.10 -3.22
N SER A 18 14.79 29.66 -3.94
CA SER A 18 14.68 28.57 -4.91
C SER A 18 14.36 27.24 -4.22
N ARG A 19 14.99 26.96 -3.08
CA ARG A 19 14.68 25.77 -2.25
C ARG A 19 13.23 25.77 -1.80
N ALA A 20 12.72 26.91 -1.32
CA ALA A 20 11.34 27.07 -0.89
C ALA A 20 10.35 26.85 -2.03
N GLN A 21 10.67 27.33 -3.24
CA GLN A 21 9.86 27.12 -4.44
C GLN A 21 9.81 25.64 -4.85
N VAL A 22 10.94 24.93 -4.80
CA VAL A 22 11.03 23.50 -5.15
C VAL A 22 10.22 22.63 -4.18
N ILE A 23 10.29 22.89 -2.87
CA ILE A 23 9.56 22.08 -1.88
C ILE A 23 8.11 22.54 -1.65
N GLY A 24 7.77 23.76 -2.06
CA GLY A 24 6.47 24.39 -1.80
C GLY A 24 5.26 23.51 -2.14
N PRO A 25 5.17 22.91 -3.34
CA PRO A 25 4.07 22.03 -3.71
C PRO A 25 3.91 20.81 -2.80
N VAL A 26 5.02 20.17 -2.41
CA VAL A 26 5.02 19.00 -1.51
C VAL A 26 4.60 19.44 -0.11
N MET A 27 5.14 20.56 0.38
CA MET A 27 4.80 21.11 1.70
C MET A 27 3.33 21.51 1.80
N ASN A 28 2.72 22.03 0.73
CA ASN A 28 1.30 22.36 0.71
C ASN A 28 0.41 21.12 0.84
N LYS A 29 0.72 20.03 0.11
CA LYS A 29 0.01 18.75 0.24
C LYS A 29 0.21 18.11 1.62
N LEU A 30 1.46 18.10 2.11
CA LEU A 30 1.77 17.59 3.46
C LEU A 30 1.08 18.41 4.55
N ARG A 31 0.98 19.74 4.42
CA ARG A 31 0.20 20.56 5.37
C ARG A 31 -1.27 20.17 5.37
N ALA A 32 -1.92 20.16 4.21
CA ALA A 32 -3.34 19.81 4.11
C ALA A 32 -3.64 18.44 4.75
N PHE A 33 -2.68 17.51 4.63
CA PHE A 33 -2.75 16.19 5.23
C PHE A 33 -2.47 16.18 6.76
N LEU A 34 -1.36 16.78 7.21
CA LEU A 34 -0.91 16.74 8.62
C LEU A 34 -1.69 17.69 9.55
N LEU A 35 -2.43 18.65 9.00
CA LEU A 35 -3.31 19.53 9.77
C LEU A 35 -4.49 18.77 10.40
N ARG A 36 -4.80 17.56 9.91
CA ARG A 36 -5.84 16.71 10.51
C ARG A 36 -5.25 15.91 11.68
N ASP A 37 -5.79 16.10 12.88
CA ASP A 37 -5.32 15.42 14.09
C ASP A 37 -5.28 13.89 13.97
N PHE A 38 -6.30 13.31 13.33
CA PHE A 38 -6.35 11.87 13.06
C PHE A 38 -5.13 11.42 12.25
N VAL A 39 -4.87 12.07 11.11
CA VAL A 39 -3.74 11.74 10.24
C VAL A 39 -2.41 11.89 10.99
N ARG A 40 -2.25 13.00 11.71
CA ARG A 40 -1.05 13.25 12.52
C ARG A 40 -0.83 12.15 13.56
N SER A 41 -1.90 11.64 14.18
CA SER A 41 -1.83 10.57 15.17
C SER A 41 -1.52 9.19 14.58
N VAL A 42 -1.86 8.96 13.30
CA VAL A 42 -1.56 7.72 12.58
C VAL A 42 -0.14 7.75 12.01
N VAL A 43 0.23 8.81 11.28
CA VAL A 43 1.49 8.89 10.52
C VAL A 43 2.64 9.48 11.33
N GLY A 44 2.36 10.32 12.33
CA GLY A 44 3.37 11.01 13.13
C GLY A 44 4.10 10.13 14.15
N ARG A 45 3.63 8.89 14.38
CA ARG A 45 4.25 7.98 15.35
C ARG A 45 5.53 7.33 14.78
N PRO A 46 6.54 7.05 15.62
CA PRO A 46 7.78 6.39 15.17
C PRO A 46 7.53 4.95 14.77
N ASP A 47 6.74 4.29 15.61
CA ASP A 47 6.49 2.87 15.54
C ASP A 47 5.02 2.62 15.23
N SER A 48 4.78 1.65 14.35
CA SER A 48 3.45 1.13 14.07
C SER A 48 2.87 0.46 15.32
N SER A 49 1.57 0.62 15.55
CA SER A 49 0.84 -0.04 16.64
C SER A 49 0.55 -1.52 16.39
N PHE A 50 0.80 -2.00 15.17
CA PHE A 50 0.64 -3.39 14.75
C PHE A 50 1.73 -3.77 13.73
N ASP A 51 1.98 -5.07 13.58
CA ASP A 51 2.89 -5.61 12.58
C ASP A 51 2.12 -6.12 11.35
N MET A 52 2.43 -5.57 10.18
CA MET A 52 1.84 -6.03 8.92
C MET A 52 2.30 -7.45 8.55
N GLY A 53 3.49 -7.88 8.99
CA GLY A 53 3.97 -9.25 8.77
C GLY A 53 3.02 -10.26 9.41
N GLN A 54 2.70 -10.07 10.69
CA GLN A 54 1.72 -10.88 11.42
C GLN A 54 0.33 -10.87 10.76
N VAL A 55 -0.08 -9.74 10.18
CA VAL A 55 -1.33 -9.68 9.40
C VAL A 55 -1.26 -10.56 8.16
N LEU A 56 -0.16 -10.52 7.40
CA LEU A 56 -0.01 -11.35 6.20
C LEU A 56 0.25 -12.84 6.52
N ASP A 57 0.69 -13.14 7.73
CA ASP A 57 0.94 -14.51 8.22
C ASP A 57 -0.25 -15.09 9.00
N GLY A 58 -1.47 -14.79 8.56
CA GLY A 58 -2.72 -15.38 9.09
C GLY A 58 -3.59 -14.44 9.93
N GLY A 59 -3.20 -13.18 10.09
CA GLY A 59 -4.02 -12.16 10.73
C GLY A 59 -5.08 -11.54 9.81
N ILE A 60 -5.91 -10.66 10.39
CA ILE A 60 -6.92 -9.89 9.65
C ILE A 60 -6.74 -8.40 10.00
N CYS A 61 -6.62 -7.56 8.97
CA CYS A 61 -6.59 -6.12 9.13
C CYS A 61 -7.72 -5.48 8.34
N LEU A 62 -8.69 -4.89 9.06
CA LEU A 62 -9.77 -4.10 8.46
C LEU A 62 -9.42 -2.62 8.53
N VAL A 63 -9.20 -2.01 7.38
CA VAL A 63 -8.84 -0.59 7.30
C VAL A 63 -10.07 0.23 6.93
N ARG A 64 -10.60 0.95 7.92
CA ARG A 64 -11.76 1.83 7.73
C ARG A 64 -11.29 3.24 7.34
N VAL A 65 -11.55 3.64 6.10
CA VAL A 65 -11.18 4.98 5.58
C VAL A 65 -12.43 5.74 5.10
N PRO A 66 -13.24 6.30 6.01
CA PRO A 66 -14.51 6.92 5.63
C PRO A 66 -14.27 8.25 4.90
N LYS A 67 -14.37 8.23 3.57
CA LYS A 67 -14.12 9.39 2.68
C LYS A 67 -14.89 10.64 3.11
N GLY A 68 -16.17 10.51 3.49
CA GLY A 68 -17.01 11.64 3.91
C GLY A 68 -16.56 12.33 5.22
N ILE A 69 -15.89 11.60 6.12
CA ILE A 69 -15.39 12.15 7.39
C ILE A 69 -13.95 12.62 7.23
N LEU A 70 -13.12 11.83 6.57
CA LEU A 70 -11.69 12.11 6.40
C LEU A 70 -11.38 13.10 5.28
N GLY A 71 -12.34 13.36 4.39
CA GLY A 71 -12.09 14.06 3.14
C GLY A 71 -11.39 13.16 2.11
N GLU A 72 -11.62 13.46 0.84
CA GLU A 72 -11.17 12.66 -0.30
C GLU A 72 -9.66 12.48 -0.35
N GLU A 73 -8.90 13.58 -0.33
CA GLU A 73 -7.45 13.53 -0.47
C GLU A 73 -6.79 12.73 0.66
N THR A 74 -7.25 12.93 1.89
CA THR A 74 -6.73 12.23 3.07
C THR A 74 -7.08 10.74 3.04
N ALA A 75 -8.32 10.39 2.65
CA ALA A 75 -8.73 9.01 2.52
C ALA A 75 -7.88 8.27 1.48
N ARG A 76 -7.71 8.87 0.30
CA ARG A 76 -6.84 8.35 -0.75
C ARG A 76 -5.42 8.14 -0.24
N LEU A 77 -4.81 9.16 0.36
CA LEU A 77 -3.42 9.08 0.80
C LEU A 77 -3.21 8.02 1.90
N LEU A 78 -4.12 7.93 2.88
CA LEU A 78 -4.06 6.89 3.91
C LEU A 78 -4.22 5.48 3.34
N GLY A 79 -5.19 5.26 2.45
CA GLY A 79 -5.34 3.97 1.79
C GLY A 79 -4.13 3.61 0.93
N SER A 80 -3.55 4.60 0.23
CA SER A 80 -2.33 4.41 -0.54
C SER A 80 -1.14 3.98 0.34
N PHE A 81 -0.99 4.57 1.53
CA PHE A 81 0.05 4.13 2.48
C PHE A 81 -0.15 2.69 2.95
N VAL A 82 -1.39 2.29 3.22
CA VAL A 82 -1.70 0.91 3.64
C VAL A 82 -1.34 -0.08 2.53
N VAL A 83 -1.79 0.17 1.30
CA VAL A 83 -1.49 -0.70 0.15
C VAL A 83 0.02 -0.80 -0.09
N ALA A 84 0.74 0.34 -0.04
CA ALA A 84 2.19 0.35 -0.16
C ALA A 84 2.87 -0.47 0.96
N LYS A 85 2.38 -0.38 2.19
CA LYS A 85 2.91 -1.16 3.33
C LYS A 85 2.63 -2.66 3.17
N VAL A 86 1.45 -3.04 2.69
CA VAL A 86 1.12 -4.44 2.35
C VAL A 86 2.10 -4.95 1.29
N TRP A 87 2.30 -4.19 0.22
CA TRP A 87 3.23 -4.56 -0.85
C TRP A 87 4.66 -4.74 -0.35
N GLN A 88 5.20 -3.74 0.38
CA GLN A 88 6.53 -3.81 0.98
C GLN A 88 6.70 -5.02 1.90
N THR A 89 5.65 -5.37 2.65
CA THR A 89 5.71 -6.52 3.57
C THR A 89 5.64 -7.84 2.79
N ALA A 90 4.80 -7.92 1.76
CA ALA A 90 4.71 -9.10 0.90
C ALA A 90 6.03 -9.36 0.14
N THR A 91 6.65 -8.32 -0.41
CA THR A 91 7.95 -8.45 -1.08
C THR A 91 9.06 -8.77 -0.09
N HIS A 92 9.01 -8.23 1.13
CA HIS A 92 9.97 -8.58 2.18
C HIS A 92 9.90 -10.05 2.61
N ARG A 93 8.72 -10.66 2.57
CA ARG A 93 8.54 -12.12 2.80
C ARG A 93 9.22 -12.96 1.71
N ALA A 94 9.68 -12.38 0.61
CA ALA A 94 10.45 -13.10 -0.42
C ALA A 94 11.75 -13.74 0.10
N ARG A 95 12.31 -13.21 1.21
CA ARG A 95 13.44 -13.83 1.91
C ARG A 95 13.12 -15.22 2.49
N LEU A 96 11.84 -15.50 2.74
CA LEU A 96 11.36 -16.81 3.16
C LEU A 96 11.26 -17.70 1.93
N GLY A 97 11.59 -18.98 2.05
CA GLY A 97 11.30 -19.95 0.98
C GLY A 97 9.81 -19.97 0.64
N GLN A 98 9.47 -20.19 -0.63
CA GLN A 98 8.07 -20.07 -1.09
C GLN A 98 7.09 -20.94 -0.29
N ALA A 99 7.50 -22.15 0.10
CA ALA A 99 6.69 -23.09 0.89
C ALA A 99 6.38 -22.58 2.31
N ALA A 100 7.24 -21.72 2.87
CA ALA A 100 7.03 -21.14 4.20
C ALA A 100 6.14 -19.88 4.16
N ARG A 101 5.77 -19.38 2.98
CA ARG A 101 4.91 -18.20 2.84
C ARG A 101 3.45 -18.60 2.88
N VAL A 102 2.76 -18.17 3.95
CA VAL A 102 1.30 -18.27 4.08
C VAL A 102 0.64 -17.43 2.97
N ASP A 103 -0.41 -17.96 2.35
CA ASP A 103 -1.17 -17.20 1.37
C ASP A 103 -1.89 -16.02 2.06
N ALA A 104 -1.77 -14.83 1.46
CA ALA A 104 -2.41 -13.62 1.97
C ALA A 104 -3.28 -12.97 0.89
N SER A 105 -4.26 -12.17 1.31
CA SER A 105 -5.19 -11.51 0.39
C SER A 105 -5.32 -10.03 0.71
N LEU A 106 -5.14 -9.19 -0.31
CA LEU A 106 -5.43 -7.77 -0.26
C LEU A 106 -6.76 -7.51 -0.98
N VAL A 107 -7.77 -7.07 -0.25
CA VAL A 107 -9.07 -6.67 -0.81
C VAL A 107 -9.15 -5.15 -0.78
N VAL A 108 -9.29 -4.53 -1.95
CA VAL A 108 -9.40 -3.08 -2.12
C VAL A 108 -10.77 -2.77 -2.68
N ASP A 109 -11.62 -2.22 -1.81
CA ASP A 109 -12.90 -1.65 -2.23
C ASP A 109 -12.67 -0.27 -2.84
N GLU A 110 -13.47 0.07 -3.86
CA GLU A 110 -13.33 1.31 -4.64
C GLU A 110 -11.87 1.58 -5.08
N ALA A 111 -11.25 0.60 -5.74
CA ALA A 111 -9.82 0.59 -6.10
C ALA A 111 -9.38 1.84 -6.88
N GLN A 112 -10.28 2.45 -7.66
CA GLN A 112 -10.03 3.71 -8.37
C GLN A 112 -9.66 4.88 -7.45
N ASN A 113 -10.06 4.84 -6.17
CA ASN A 113 -9.67 5.86 -5.20
C ASN A 113 -8.18 5.78 -4.85
N PHE A 114 -7.51 4.65 -5.11
CA PHE A 114 -6.13 4.39 -4.66
C PHE A 114 -5.13 4.25 -5.81
N LEU A 115 -5.44 4.79 -6.98
CA LEU A 115 -4.59 4.67 -8.18
C LEU A 115 -3.26 5.43 -8.12
N HIS A 116 -3.12 6.38 -7.18
CA HIS A 116 -1.97 7.28 -7.11
C HIS A 116 -0.86 6.73 -6.19
N LEU A 117 -0.59 5.44 -6.30
CA LEU A 117 0.41 4.73 -5.51
C LEU A 117 1.81 4.91 -6.08
N PRO A 118 2.88 4.84 -5.25
CA PRO A 118 4.25 4.79 -5.75
C PRO A 118 4.52 3.60 -6.68
N ARG A 119 3.79 2.49 -6.45
CA ARG A 119 3.75 1.33 -7.34
C ARG A 119 2.32 1.13 -7.80
N SER A 120 2.10 1.10 -9.11
CA SER A 120 0.78 0.99 -9.70
C SER A 120 0.17 -0.40 -9.48
N PHE A 121 -1.16 -0.50 -9.53
CA PHE A 121 -1.85 -1.78 -9.35
C PHE A 121 -1.55 -2.77 -10.49
N ASP A 122 -1.27 -2.30 -11.70
CA ASP A 122 -0.88 -3.11 -12.85
C ASP A 122 0.43 -3.87 -12.60
N GLU A 123 1.47 -3.19 -12.11
CA GLU A 123 2.71 -3.84 -11.69
C GLU A 123 2.50 -4.81 -10.52
N MET A 124 1.70 -4.41 -9.53
CA MET A 124 1.39 -5.28 -8.39
C MET A 124 0.69 -6.56 -8.85
N LEU A 125 -0.33 -6.47 -9.71
CA LEU A 125 -1.06 -7.62 -10.25
C LEU A 125 -0.17 -8.58 -11.02
N ALA A 126 0.80 -8.07 -11.78
CA ALA A 126 1.73 -8.90 -12.54
C ALA A 126 2.66 -9.72 -11.64
N GLU A 127 3.07 -9.18 -10.49
CA GLU A 127 4.08 -9.80 -9.61
C GLU A 127 3.52 -10.49 -8.37
N ALA A 128 2.30 -10.15 -7.91
CA ALA A 128 1.75 -10.56 -6.62
C ALA A 128 1.77 -12.08 -6.38
N ARG A 129 1.58 -12.87 -7.45
CA ARG A 129 1.65 -14.34 -7.41
C ARG A 129 2.98 -14.85 -6.84
N GLY A 130 4.10 -14.25 -7.22
CA GLY A 130 5.43 -14.63 -6.73
C GLY A 130 5.60 -14.41 -5.22
N TYR A 131 4.80 -13.51 -4.65
CA TYR A 131 4.80 -13.18 -3.22
C TYR A 131 3.70 -13.88 -2.42
N ARG A 132 2.97 -14.83 -3.03
CA ARG A 132 1.83 -15.53 -2.39
C ARG A 132 0.79 -14.53 -1.86
N LEU A 133 0.63 -13.42 -2.58
CA LEU A 133 -0.36 -12.38 -2.32
C LEU A 133 -1.43 -12.44 -3.42
N SER A 134 -2.68 -12.68 -3.04
CA SER A 134 -3.82 -12.49 -3.92
C SER A 134 -4.37 -11.07 -3.78
N MET A 135 -4.97 -10.55 -4.85
CA MET A 135 -5.54 -9.21 -4.88
C MET A 135 -6.97 -9.26 -5.39
N VAL A 136 -7.88 -8.60 -4.70
CA VAL A 136 -9.27 -8.39 -5.10
C VAL A 136 -9.49 -6.89 -5.22
N LEU A 137 -9.77 -6.43 -6.44
CA LEU A 137 -10.00 -5.03 -6.73
C LEU A 137 -11.47 -4.85 -7.13
N ALA A 138 -12.24 -4.15 -6.31
CA ALA A 138 -13.62 -3.77 -6.64
C ALA A 138 -13.64 -2.33 -7.18
N HIS A 139 -14.37 -2.09 -8.26
CA HIS A 139 -14.58 -0.77 -8.84
C HIS A 139 -15.96 -0.70 -9.51
N GLN A 140 -16.51 0.50 -9.68
CA GLN A 140 -17.88 0.68 -10.17
C GLN A 140 -18.00 0.68 -11.69
N HIS A 141 -17.05 1.32 -12.38
CA HIS A 141 -17.07 1.40 -13.84
C HIS A 141 -15.66 1.40 -14.44
N LEU A 142 -15.50 0.97 -15.70
CA LEU A 142 -14.18 0.89 -16.34
C LEU A 142 -13.59 2.27 -16.63
N GLY A 143 -14.43 3.28 -16.89
CA GLY A 143 -13.98 4.64 -17.17
C GLY A 143 -13.16 5.30 -16.05
N GLN A 144 -13.27 4.79 -14.82
CA GLN A 144 -12.50 5.25 -13.65
C GLN A 144 -11.05 4.75 -13.63
N LEU A 145 -10.74 3.71 -14.40
CA LEU A 145 -9.43 3.10 -14.44
C LEU A 145 -8.61 3.66 -15.62
N PRO A 146 -7.34 4.04 -15.41
CA PRO A 146 -6.39 4.33 -16.47
C PRO A 146 -6.29 3.15 -17.45
N LYS A 147 -5.96 3.42 -18.71
CA LYS A 147 -5.93 2.41 -19.76
C LYS A 147 -5.00 1.25 -19.41
N GLU A 148 -3.81 1.58 -18.91
CA GLU A 148 -2.78 0.63 -18.51
C GLU A 148 -3.28 -0.32 -17.42
N LEU A 149 -4.01 0.22 -16.45
CA LEU A 149 -4.62 -0.60 -15.40
C LEU A 149 -5.78 -1.45 -15.92
N ARG A 150 -6.61 -0.94 -16.83
CA ARG A 150 -7.66 -1.75 -17.46
C ARG A 150 -7.07 -2.95 -18.20
N ASP A 151 -6.02 -2.73 -18.97
CA ASP A 151 -5.33 -3.77 -19.72
C ASP A 151 -4.69 -4.79 -18.76
N ALA A 152 -4.07 -4.33 -17.68
CA ALA A 152 -3.50 -5.20 -16.66
C ALA A 152 -4.55 -6.00 -15.87
N VAL A 153 -5.69 -5.41 -15.50
CA VAL A 153 -6.81 -6.12 -14.86
C VAL A 153 -7.39 -7.17 -15.82
N SER A 154 -7.56 -6.80 -17.09
CA SER A 154 -8.02 -7.71 -18.14
C SER A 154 -7.11 -8.94 -18.25
N ALA A 155 -5.78 -8.73 -18.28
CA ALA A 155 -4.78 -9.78 -18.46
C ALA A 155 -4.50 -10.60 -17.18
N ASN A 156 -4.29 -9.94 -16.04
CA ASN A 156 -3.75 -10.57 -14.82
C ASN A 156 -4.82 -10.97 -13.81
N ALA A 157 -5.95 -10.27 -13.73
CA ALA A 157 -7.05 -10.62 -12.82
C ALA A 157 -7.91 -11.71 -13.46
N ARG A 158 -7.43 -12.97 -13.45
CA ARG A 158 -8.08 -14.07 -14.18
C ARG A 158 -9.48 -14.44 -13.66
N THR A 159 -9.69 -14.36 -12.34
CA THR A 159 -11.03 -14.46 -11.77
C THR A 159 -11.72 -13.10 -11.84
N LYS A 160 -12.89 -13.07 -12.48
CA LYS A 160 -13.67 -11.86 -12.68
C LYS A 160 -15.13 -12.11 -12.32
N VAL A 161 -15.73 -11.14 -11.63
CA VAL A 161 -17.13 -11.15 -11.23
C VAL A 161 -17.70 -9.80 -11.62
N TRP A 162 -18.78 -9.82 -12.38
CA TRP A 162 -19.43 -8.65 -12.94
C TRP A 162 -20.87 -8.60 -12.45
N PHE A 163 -21.22 -7.52 -11.76
CA PHE A 163 -22.62 -7.18 -11.50
C PHE A 163 -23.19 -6.38 -12.67
N SER A 164 -24.45 -5.95 -12.57
CA SER A 164 -25.04 -5.04 -13.54
C SER A 164 -24.14 -3.82 -13.76
N MET A 165 -23.95 -3.46 -15.03
CA MET A 165 -23.08 -2.37 -15.47
C MET A 165 -23.74 -1.55 -16.57
N SER A 166 -23.15 -0.41 -16.93
CA SER A 166 -23.67 0.42 -18.01
C SER A 166 -23.53 -0.28 -19.37
N PRO A 167 -24.34 0.07 -20.39
CA PRO A 167 -24.20 -0.47 -21.74
C PRO A 167 -22.79 -0.32 -22.31
N GLU A 168 -22.11 0.81 -22.05
CA GLU A 168 -20.75 1.07 -22.54
C GLU A 168 -19.73 0.10 -21.93
N ASP A 169 -19.81 -0.14 -20.62
CA ASP A 169 -18.96 -1.12 -19.94
C ASP A 169 -19.30 -2.56 -20.37
N ALA A 170 -20.58 -2.87 -20.55
CA ALA A 170 -21.05 -4.17 -21.03
C ALA A 170 -20.51 -4.46 -22.43
N HIS A 171 -20.54 -3.47 -23.32
CA HIS A 171 -19.98 -3.59 -24.67
C HIS A 171 -18.49 -3.94 -24.62
N ALA A 172 -17.71 -3.19 -23.83
CA ALA A 172 -16.27 -3.39 -23.70
C ALA A 172 -15.90 -4.74 -23.04
N LEU A 173 -16.72 -5.22 -22.10
CA LEU A 173 -16.44 -6.42 -21.30
C LEU A 173 -17.07 -7.70 -21.85
N SER A 174 -18.04 -7.61 -22.75
CA SER A 174 -18.76 -8.75 -23.36
C SER A 174 -17.81 -9.81 -23.92
N ARG A 175 -16.68 -9.40 -24.52
CA ARG A 175 -15.62 -10.27 -25.03
C ARG A 175 -15.02 -11.24 -23.99
N HIS A 176 -15.16 -10.95 -22.69
CA HIS A 176 -14.68 -11.84 -21.63
C HIS A 176 -15.65 -12.96 -21.29
N VAL A 177 -16.92 -12.80 -21.65
CA VAL A 177 -18.02 -13.69 -21.24
C VAL A 177 -18.78 -14.31 -22.40
N ALA A 178 -18.54 -13.83 -23.63
CA ALA A 178 -19.07 -14.44 -24.84
C ALA A 178 -18.54 -15.88 -25.04
N PRO A 179 -19.33 -16.79 -25.62
CA PRO A 179 -20.71 -16.60 -26.07
C PRO A 179 -21.78 -16.78 -24.97
N GLU A 180 -21.38 -17.20 -23.77
CA GLU A 180 -22.31 -17.66 -22.71
C GLU A 180 -23.20 -16.56 -22.14
N VAL A 181 -22.71 -15.31 -22.11
CA VAL A 181 -23.44 -14.15 -21.61
C VAL A 181 -23.34 -13.01 -22.62
N SER A 182 -24.47 -12.41 -22.98
CA SER A 182 -24.50 -11.29 -23.94
C SER A 182 -24.25 -9.93 -23.28
N GLU A 183 -23.95 -8.92 -24.10
CA GLU A 183 -23.90 -7.52 -23.67
C GLU A 183 -25.22 -7.05 -23.04
N HIS A 184 -26.36 -7.47 -23.62
CA HIS A 184 -27.68 -7.15 -23.08
C HIS A 184 -27.86 -7.75 -21.69
N ASP A 185 -27.44 -9.00 -21.48
CA ASP A 185 -27.54 -9.66 -20.18
C ASP A 185 -26.70 -8.93 -19.11
N LEU A 186 -25.45 -8.56 -19.44
CA LEU A 186 -24.56 -7.85 -18.51
C LEU A 186 -25.14 -6.52 -18.02
N SER A 187 -25.87 -5.80 -18.88
CA SER A 187 -26.50 -4.53 -18.51
C SER A 187 -27.80 -4.70 -17.73
N HIS A 188 -28.45 -5.86 -17.80
CA HIS A 188 -29.77 -6.13 -17.20
C HIS A 188 -29.73 -7.16 -16.05
N LEU A 189 -28.54 -7.50 -15.52
CA LEU A 189 -28.43 -8.38 -14.35
C LEU A 189 -29.24 -7.82 -13.17
N GLY A 190 -30.07 -8.68 -12.58
CA GLY A 190 -30.86 -8.31 -11.41
C GLY A 190 -29.99 -8.08 -10.16
N ALA A 191 -30.56 -7.43 -9.15
CA ALA A 191 -29.90 -7.26 -7.85
C ALA A 191 -29.38 -8.60 -7.32
N TYR A 192 -28.18 -8.57 -6.73
CA TYR A 192 -27.48 -9.75 -6.20
C TYR A 192 -27.10 -10.82 -7.25
N THR A 193 -27.31 -10.57 -8.54
CA THR A 193 -26.92 -11.47 -9.64
C THR A 193 -25.65 -10.95 -10.29
N ALA A 194 -24.74 -11.86 -10.63
CA ALA A 194 -23.49 -11.54 -11.29
C ALA A 194 -23.21 -12.53 -12.43
N ALA A 195 -22.57 -12.06 -13.50
CA ALA A 195 -21.82 -12.92 -14.40
C ALA A 195 -20.43 -13.16 -13.79
N ALA A 196 -19.85 -14.33 -14.00
CA ALA A 196 -18.55 -14.68 -13.46
C ALA A 196 -17.75 -15.54 -14.43
N ARG A 197 -16.43 -15.37 -14.35
CA ARG A 197 -15.44 -16.25 -14.94
C ARG A 197 -14.40 -16.55 -13.87
N LEU A 198 -14.35 -17.78 -13.39
CA LEU A 198 -13.50 -18.16 -12.27
C LEU A 198 -12.27 -18.92 -12.76
N VAL A 199 -11.23 -18.96 -11.93
CA VAL A 199 -10.13 -19.91 -12.10
C VAL A 199 -10.32 -21.05 -11.13
N VAL A 200 -10.50 -22.27 -11.65
CA VAL A 200 -10.69 -23.49 -10.86
C VAL A 200 -9.67 -24.52 -11.34
N GLY A 201 -8.89 -25.09 -10.42
CA GLY A 201 -7.83 -26.05 -10.80
C GLY A 201 -6.70 -25.48 -11.68
N GLY A 202 -6.58 -24.14 -11.76
CA GLY A 202 -5.62 -23.46 -12.63
C GLY A 202 -6.17 -23.06 -14.01
N GLU A 203 -7.36 -23.54 -14.37
CA GLU A 203 -8.02 -23.28 -15.65
C GLU A 203 -9.14 -22.25 -15.50
N GLU A 204 -9.41 -21.49 -16.57
CA GLU A 204 -10.56 -20.58 -16.58
C GLU A 204 -11.82 -21.37 -16.90
N THR A 205 -12.87 -21.16 -16.12
CA THR A 205 -14.19 -21.71 -16.44
C THR A 205 -14.78 -20.98 -17.65
N PRO A 206 -15.72 -21.61 -18.38
CA PRO A 206 -16.69 -20.86 -19.18
C PRO A 206 -17.36 -19.78 -18.31
N ALA A 207 -17.86 -18.73 -18.94
CA ALA A 207 -18.63 -17.72 -18.21
C ALA A 207 -19.98 -18.30 -17.78
N PHE A 208 -20.47 -17.90 -16.61
CA PHE A 208 -21.75 -18.32 -16.09
C PHE A 208 -22.35 -17.24 -15.20
N THR A 209 -23.65 -17.32 -14.93
CA THR A 209 -24.30 -16.43 -13.96
C THR A 209 -24.42 -17.09 -12.59
N LEU A 210 -24.34 -16.28 -11.54
CA LEU A 210 -24.51 -16.70 -10.17
C LEU A 210 -25.38 -15.71 -9.40
N ARG A 211 -26.00 -16.19 -8.33
CA ARG A 211 -26.70 -15.35 -7.37
C ARG A 211 -25.92 -15.33 -6.06
N THR A 212 -25.58 -14.12 -5.62
CA THR A 212 -24.91 -13.89 -4.33
C THR A 212 -25.86 -14.23 -3.18
N ARG A 213 -25.27 -14.63 -2.05
CA ARG A 213 -26.02 -14.89 -0.82
C ARG A 213 -26.21 -13.56 -0.09
N PRO A 214 -27.37 -13.31 0.55
CA PRO A 214 -27.54 -12.14 1.39
C PRO A 214 -26.50 -12.16 2.52
N ALA A 215 -26.06 -10.98 2.94
CA ALA A 215 -25.20 -10.86 4.11
C ALA A 215 -25.93 -11.44 5.34
N PRO A 216 -25.24 -12.16 6.23
CA PRO A 216 -25.84 -12.61 7.48
C PRO A 216 -26.30 -11.40 8.31
N PRO A 217 -27.35 -11.56 9.14
CA PRO A 217 -27.84 -10.46 9.96
C PRO A 217 -26.73 -9.94 10.88
N PRO A 218 -26.67 -8.62 11.13
CA PRO A 218 -25.67 -8.05 12.01
C PRO A 218 -25.83 -8.61 13.42
N GLN A 219 -24.72 -8.94 14.07
CA GLN A 219 -24.72 -9.33 15.47
C GLN A 219 -24.63 -8.07 16.35
N PRO A 220 -25.69 -7.72 17.12
CA PRO A 220 -25.70 -6.52 17.94
C PRO A 220 -24.51 -6.49 18.92
N GLY A 221 -23.90 -5.32 19.11
CA GLY A 221 -22.76 -5.12 20.02
C GLY A 221 -21.41 -5.69 19.55
N ARG A 222 -21.39 -6.61 18.57
CA ARG A 222 -20.12 -7.24 18.10
C ARG A 222 -19.11 -6.22 17.57
N ALA A 223 -19.58 -5.22 16.84
CA ALA A 223 -18.70 -4.17 16.30
C ALA A 223 -18.02 -3.37 17.43
N ASP A 224 -18.74 -3.07 18.50
CA ASP A 224 -18.19 -2.30 19.62
C ASP A 224 -17.26 -3.15 20.49
N ALA A 225 -17.60 -4.43 20.68
CA ALA A 225 -16.71 -5.41 21.32
C ALA A 225 -15.38 -5.54 20.57
N VAL A 226 -15.40 -5.69 19.24
CA VAL A 226 -14.19 -5.74 18.41
C VAL A 226 -13.38 -4.45 18.52
N ARG A 227 -14.03 -3.28 18.48
CA ARG A 227 -13.34 -1.99 18.65
C ARG A 227 -12.73 -1.84 20.04
N ALA A 228 -13.41 -2.29 21.08
CA ALA A 228 -12.92 -2.25 22.45
C ALA A 228 -11.71 -3.17 22.62
N ALA A 229 -11.78 -4.41 22.13
CA ALA A 229 -10.67 -5.36 22.15
C ALA A 229 -9.45 -4.84 21.36
N ASN A 230 -9.68 -4.28 20.16
CA ASN A 230 -8.62 -3.67 19.35
C ASN A 230 -7.95 -2.49 20.07
N ARG A 231 -8.73 -1.62 20.73
CA ARG A 231 -8.18 -0.54 21.56
C ARG A 231 -7.39 -1.11 22.74
N ALA A 232 -7.90 -2.10 23.46
CA ALA A 232 -7.17 -2.68 24.59
C ALA A 232 -5.83 -3.29 24.17
N ALA A 233 -5.76 -3.95 23.01
CA ALA A 233 -4.56 -4.62 22.52
C ALA A 233 -3.54 -3.65 21.86
N HIS A 234 -4.00 -2.61 21.17
CA HIS A 234 -3.15 -1.78 20.30
C HIS A 234 -3.14 -0.29 20.63
N HIS A 235 -3.94 0.16 21.60
CA HIS A 235 -3.92 1.56 22.02
C HIS A 235 -2.57 1.91 22.62
N ARG A 236 -1.90 2.85 22.00
CA ARG A 236 -0.71 3.49 22.56
C ARG A 236 -1.08 4.90 22.99
N PRO A 237 -0.84 5.29 24.27
CA PRO A 237 -1.05 6.67 24.70
C PRO A 237 -0.29 7.63 23.77
N ARG A 238 -0.81 8.84 23.63
CA ARG A 238 -0.14 9.89 22.86
C ARG A 238 1.19 10.20 23.59
N PRO A 239 2.33 10.25 22.90
CA PRO A 239 3.58 10.64 23.55
C PRO A 239 3.40 12.02 24.18
N GLU A 240 3.65 12.10 25.49
CA GLU A 240 3.66 13.35 26.25
C GLU A 240 4.67 14.32 25.61
N GLY A 241 4.28 15.59 25.43
CA GLY A 241 5.16 16.62 24.83
C GLY A 241 4.90 16.97 23.36
N THR A 242 3.96 16.31 22.65
CA THR A 242 3.51 16.80 21.33
C THR A 242 2.64 18.05 21.47
N LYS A 243 3.28 19.22 21.64
CA LYS A 243 2.63 20.53 21.57
C LYS A 243 1.78 20.58 20.29
N PRO A 244 0.51 21.03 20.37
CA PRO A 244 -0.24 21.36 19.17
C PRO A 244 0.60 22.33 18.33
N LEU A 245 0.63 22.17 17.01
CA LEU A 245 1.16 23.19 16.09
C LEU A 245 0.35 24.50 16.12
N ALA A 246 -0.63 24.62 17.02
CA ALA A 246 -1.36 25.85 17.30
C ALA A 246 -0.44 26.82 18.05
N GLY A 247 0.19 27.73 17.32
CA GLY A 247 0.98 28.82 17.90
C GLY A 247 2.08 29.39 17.01
N ARG A 248 2.44 28.76 15.89
CA ARG A 248 3.38 29.37 14.93
C ARG A 248 2.60 30.07 13.83
N THR A 249 2.29 31.34 14.04
CA THR A 249 1.92 32.27 12.97
C THR A 249 3.09 32.31 12.00
N LEU A 250 2.96 31.62 10.86
CA LEU A 250 3.93 31.72 9.77
C LEU A 250 3.61 32.99 8.96
N PRO A 251 4.62 33.73 8.50
CA PRO A 251 4.41 35.02 7.84
C PRO A 251 3.50 34.87 6.63
N ALA A 252 2.54 35.78 6.51
CA ALA A 252 1.58 35.83 5.42
C ALA A 252 2.31 36.10 4.09
N GLY A 253 2.50 35.05 3.29
CA GLY A 253 2.94 35.19 1.91
C GLY A 253 1.81 35.74 1.05
N THR A 254 2.00 36.94 0.52
CA THR A 254 1.08 37.69 -0.33
C THR A 254 0.55 36.82 -1.48
N ARG A 255 -0.78 36.66 -1.55
CA ARG A 255 -1.45 36.05 -2.70
C ARG A 255 -1.42 37.00 -3.88
N THR A 256 -0.63 36.68 -4.91
CA THR A 256 -0.90 37.13 -6.28
C THR A 256 -1.24 35.90 -7.11
N ALA A 257 -2.53 35.79 -7.44
CA ALA A 257 -3.05 34.79 -8.35
C ALA A 257 -2.80 35.25 -9.79
N THR A 258 -2.16 34.39 -10.58
CA THR A 258 -2.39 34.34 -12.02
C THR A 258 -2.49 32.87 -12.43
N ALA A 259 -3.71 32.48 -12.80
CA ALA A 259 -3.99 31.19 -13.41
C ALA A 259 -3.59 31.24 -14.89
N LYS A 260 -2.81 30.26 -15.35
CA LYS A 260 -2.86 29.81 -16.74
C LYS A 260 -2.51 28.32 -16.75
N GLY A 261 -3.37 27.55 -17.41
CA GLY A 261 -3.33 26.10 -17.42
C GLY A 261 -2.18 25.55 -18.25
N GLU A 262 -1.69 24.40 -17.80
CA GLU A 262 -0.93 23.45 -18.59
C GLU A 262 -1.27 22.04 -18.12
N SER A 263 -1.33 21.15 -19.10
CA SER A 263 -1.86 19.79 -19.10
C SER A 263 -1.02 18.78 -18.32
N ASN A 264 -1.72 17.75 -17.86
CA ASN A 264 -1.24 16.48 -17.29
C ASN A 264 0.19 16.08 -17.65
N ASP A 265 1.01 15.92 -16.61
CA ASP A 265 2.06 14.91 -16.58
C ASP A 265 1.85 14.04 -15.33
N SER A 266 1.89 12.74 -15.55
CA SER A 266 1.40 11.69 -14.67
C SER A 266 2.16 11.62 -13.35
N ALA A 267 1.39 11.58 -12.25
CA ALA A 267 1.74 10.90 -11.00
C ALA A 267 3.16 11.17 -10.45
N GLY A 268 3.30 12.25 -9.68
CA GLY A 268 4.51 12.59 -8.93
C GLY A 268 5.10 11.45 -8.08
N THR A 269 6.05 10.72 -8.66
CA THR A 269 7.00 9.74 -8.11
C THR A 269 7.72 10.19 -6.82
N VAL A 270 7.57 11.44 -6.39
CA VAL A 270 8.47 12.11 -5.43
C VAL A 270 7.79 12.56 -4.12
N THR A 271 6.45 12.53 -4.03
CA THR A 271 5.72 13.08 -2.86
C THR A 271 5.94 12.29 -1.54
N ALA A 272 6.36 11.03 -1.58
CA ALA A 272 6.47 10.19 -0.36
C ALA A 272 7.89 9.71 -0.01
N ILE A 273 8.86 9.74 -0.94
CA ILE A 273 10.29 9.71 -0.57
C ILE A 273 10.61 10.91 0.35
N ALA A 274 9.92 12.04 0.13
CA ALA A 274 9.96 13.24 0.96
C ALA A 274 9.34 13.05 2.36
N ALA A 275 8.31 12.21 2.53
CA ALA A 275 7.73 11.89 3.84
C ALA A 275 8.56 10.86 4.64
N ALA A 276 9.26 9.95 3.95
CA ALA A 276 10.09 8.90 4.56
C ALA A 276 11.45 9.41 5.13
N ARG A 277 11.96 10.57 4.68
CA ARG A 277 13.20 11.19 5.22
C ARG A 277 12.96 12.26 6.28
N ALA A 278 11.89 13.04 6.15
CA ALA A 278 11.51 14.09 7.10
C ALA A 278 11.14 13.54 8.50
N ALA A 279 10.61 12.31 8.58
CA ALA A 279 10.16 11.70 9.84
C ALA A 279 11.22 10.86 10.59
N ARG A 280 12.40 10.59 10.00
CA ARG A 280 13.49 9.82 10.65
C ARG A 280 14.55 10.74 11.28
N ALA A 281 14.82 11.90 10.67
CA ALA A 281 15.73 12.93 11.18
C ALA A 281 15.16 13.72 12.37
N ALA A 282 13.84 13.94 12.40
CA ALA A 282 13.15 14.58 13.52
C ALA A 282 13.24 13.80 14.86
N ARG A 283 13.67 12.53 14.85
CA ARG A 283 13.71 11.67 16.05
C ARG A 283 15.11 11.36 16.59
N GLN A 284 16.19 11.59 15.85
CA GLN A 284 17.55 11.53 16.42
C GLN A 284 17.94 12.86 17.10
N ALA A 285 17.29 13.96 16.72
CA ALA A 285 17.48 15.31 17.25
C ALA A 285 16.93 15.53 18.68
N GLU A 286 16.01 14.68 19.17
CA GLU A 286 15.42 14.85 20.51
C GLU A 286 16.17 14.13 21.65
N SER A 287 17.18 13.28 21.38
CA SER A 287 17.74 12.37 22.41
C SER A 287 19.14 12.70 22.98
N ARG A 288 19.82 13.79 22.58
CA ARG A 288 21.23 14.03 23.00
C ARG A 288 21.66 15.39 23.54
N ALA A 289 20.86 16.45 23.54
CA ALA A 289 21.34 17.73 24.11
C ALA A 289 20.24 18.57 24.75
N GLY A 290 20.49 18.93 26.00
CA GLY A 290 19.76 19.93 26.77
C GLY A 290 20.02 21.36 26.28
N ALA A 291 19.24 22.28 26.84
CA ALA A 291 19.00 23.64 26.38
C ALA A 291 20.26 24.53 26.33
N GLY A 292 20.51 25.13 25.16
CA GLY A 292 21.45 26.24 24.97
C GLY A 292 22.19 26.15 23.63
N ASP A 293 21.87 27.05 22.69
CA ASP A 293 22.47 27.22 21.35
C ASP A 293 22.26 26.11 20.31
N VAL A 294 21.15 26.22 19.58
CA VAL A 294 20.64 25.23 18.61
C VAL A 294 21.03 25.54 17.16
N GLU A 295 21.40 26.78 16.82
CA GLU A 295 21.53 27.21 15.42
C GLU A 295 22.91 26.91 14.79
N GLN A 296 24.01 27.01 15.55
CA GLN A 296 25.38 26.74 15.06
C GLN A 296 25.79 25.26 15.16
N GLY A 297 25.32 24.53 16.18
CA GLY A 297 25.64 23.11 16.36
C GLY A 297 25.00 22.17 15.32
N LEU A 298 23.87 22.59 14.73
CA LEU A 298 23.20 21.88 13.63
C LEU A 298 24.02 21.87 12.34
N HIS A 299 24.85 22.89 12.12
CA HIS A 299 25.58 23.07 10.87
C HIS A 299 26.90 22.28 10.85
N GLU A 300 27.66 22.26 11.95
CA GLU A 300 28.95 21.54 12.06
C GLU A 300 28.79 20.03 12.34
N GLY A 301 27.76 19.63 13.09
CA GLY A 301 27.48 18.22 13.39
C GLY A 301 26.99 17.42 12.19
N LEU A 302 26.23 18.06 11.29
CA LEU A 302 25.78 17.48 10.01
C LEU A 302 26.99 17.07 9.15
N HIS A 303 28.01 17.92 9.11
CA HIS A 303 29.14 17.79 8.20
C HIS A 303 30.08 16.62 8.56
N ASN A 304 30.35 16.40 9.86
CA ASN A 304 31.31 15.38 10.30
C ASN A 304 30.71 13.96 10.41
N GLY A 305 29.42 13.82 10.71
CA GLY A 305 28.73 12.52 10.78
C GLY A 305 28.46 11.86 9.42
N LEU A 306 28.21 12.69 8.39
CA LEU A 306 28.08 12.26 6.99
C LEU A 306 29.31 11.50 6.47
N ARG A 307 30.51 11.82 6.99
CA ARG A 307 31.79 11.28 6.50
C ARG A 307 32.14 9.90 7.05
N GLN A 308 31.66 9.54 8.25
CA GLN A 308 32.03 8.27 8.94
C GLN A 308 31.13 7.09 8.53
N GLY A 309 29.82 7.31 8.35
CA GLY A 309 28.85 6.24 8.02
C GLY A 309 28.90 5.74 6.57
N LEU A 310 29.46 6.52 5.65
CA LEU A 310 29.68 6.10 4.25
C LEU A 310 30.89 5.16 4.08
N HIS A 311 31.79 5.09 5.07
CA HIS A 311 33.00 4.24 5.00
C HIS A 311 32.76 2.80 5.47
N GLU A 312 31.76 2.54 6.32
CA GLU A 312 31.46 1.19 6.85
C GLU A 312 30.49 0.39 5.96
N GLY A 313 29.68 1.05 5.14
CA GLY A 313 28.72 0.42 4.22
C GLY A 313 29.31 -0.09 2.89
N LEU A 314 30.62 0.01 2.70
CA LEU A 314 31.31 -0.34 1.44
C LEU A 314 32.38 -1.44 1.60
N ARG A 315 32.37 -2.23 2.68
CA ARG A 315 33.22 -3.43 2.74
C ARG A 315 32.57 -4.57 1.96
N PRO A 316 33.20 -5.10 0.88
CA PRO A 316 32.75 -6.33 0.26
C PRO A 316 32.85 -7.47 1.29
N GLY A 317 31.77 -8.22 1.46
CA GLY A 317 31.73 -9.37 2.36
C GLY A 317 32.81 -10.38 1.97
N SER A 318 33.59 -10.82 2.95
CA SER A 318 34.47 -11.97 2.89
C SER A 318 33.69 -13.22 2.45
N GLU A 319 34.23 -13.93 1.47
CA GLU A 319 33.71 -15.18 0.89
C GLU A 319 33.41 -16.24 1.96
N PRO A 320 32.27 -16.96 1.88
CA PRO A 320 32.11 -18.21 2.59
C PRO A 320 32.83 -19.34 1.83
N SER A 321 33.69 -20.05 2.56
CA SER A 321 34.46 -21.20 2.13
C SER A 321 33.56 -22.40 1.78
N GLY A 322 33.91 -23.05 0.67
CA GLY A 322 33.58 -24.39 0.12
C GLY A 322 32.50 -25.31 0.72
N PRO A 323 31.83 -26.14 -0.11
CA PRO A 323 30.85 -27.11 0.35
C PRO A 323 31.53 -28.34 0.98
N ALA A 324 30.97 -28.83 2.09
CA ALA A 324 31.30 -30.13 2.65
C ALA A 324 30.50 -31.24 1.93
N GLU A 325 31.19 -32.33 1.55
CA GLU A 325 30.61 -33.56 1.01
C GLU A 325 29.58 -34.21 1.96
N PRO A 326 28.59 -34.94 1.42
CA PRO A 326 27.65 -35.73 2.22
C PRO A 326 28.19 -37.16 2.48
N PRO A 327 27.87 -37.81 3.62
CA PRO A 327 28.05 -39.24 3.74
C PRO A 327 26.88 -39.99 3.08
N ALA A 328 27.24 -41.12 2.47
CA ALA A 328 26.36 -42.04 1.77
C ALA A 328 25.68 -43.08 2.69
N HIS A 329 24.63 -43.67 2.12
CA HIS A 329 23.99 -44.98 2.37
C HIS A 329 22.80 -45.11 3.34
N GLY A 330 21.75 -45.76 2.80
CA GLY A 330 20.70 -46.42 3.56
C GLY A 330 19.41 -46.65 2.75
N ALA A 331 19.38 -47.69 1.93
CA ALA A 331 18.17 -48.19 1.26
C ALA A 331 17.16 -48.77 2.28
N GLY A 332 15.86 -48.63 2.00
CA GLY A 332 14.79 -49.27 2.76
C GLY A 332 13.42 -49.01 2.13
N GLU A 333 12.73 -50.10 1.80
CA GLU A 333 11.54 -50.22 0.95
C GLU A 333 10.22 -49.76 1.59
N GLY A 334 9.26 -49.43 0.71
CA GLY A 334 7.85 -49.87 0.80
C GLY A 334 6.92 -49.23 1.84
N SER A 335 5.92 -48.47 1.37
CA SER A 335 4.51 -48.78 1.63
C SER A 335 3.57 -47.80 0.91
N THR A 336 2.63 -48.39 0.17
CA THR A 336 1.46 -47.80 -0.48
C THR A 336 0.38 -47.36 0.52
N ALA A 337 -0.24 -46.18 0.28
CA ALA A 337 -1.67 -45.77 0.34
C ALA A 337 -2.67 -46.46 1.32
N PRO A 338 -3.76 -45.78 1.82
CA PRO A 338 -4.65 -44.98 0.98
C PRO A 338 -5.34 -43.73 1.59
N ALA A 339 -6.01 -43.02 0.67
CA ALA A 339 -6.90 -41.90 0.87
C ALA A 339 -8.13 -42.23 1.74
N ASP A 340 -8.60 -41.24 2.51
CA ASP A 340 -9.92 -41.25 3.15
C ASP A 340 -10.92 -40.38 2.37
N SER A 341 -11.98 -41.08 1.95
CA SER A 341 -13.26 -40.62 1.46
C SER A 341 -14.03 -39.79 2.49
N ARG A 342 -13.83 -38.47 2.54
CA ARG A 342 -14.83 -37.52 3.05
C ARG A 342 -14.47 -36.07 2.70
N GLY A 343 -14.86 -35.66 1.49
CA GLY A 343 -14.74 -34.29 0.99
C GLY A 343 -15.44 -33.25 1.88
N ARG A 344 -14.71 -32.69 2.85
CA ARG A 344 -15.03 -31.47 3.56
C ARG A 344 -13.75 -30.69 3.81
N TRP A 345 -13.63 -29.53 3.18
CA TRP A 345 -12.65 -28.50 3.53
C TRP A 345 -13.31 -27.54 4.53
N VAL A 346 -12.59 -27.22 5.60
CA VAL A 346 -12.84 -26.04 6.45
C VAL A 346 -12.04 -24.88 5.91
#